data_AF-A0A9R1D664-F1
#
_entry.id   AF-A0A9R1D664-F1
#
_cell.length_a   1.000
_cell.length_b   1.000
_cell.length_c   1.000
_cell.angle_alpha   90.00
_cell.angle_beta   90.00
_cell.angle_gamma   90.00
#
_symmetry.space_group_name_H-M   'P 1'
#
loop_
_entity.id
_entity.type
_entity.pdbx_description
1 polymer ?
#
loop_
_entity_poly.entity_id
_entity_poly.type
_entity_poly.pdbx_seq_one_letter_code
_entity_poly.pdbx_strand_id
1 'polypeptide(L)' 'MAFTGQAIPQLSTGIEGLYELLQGGLVKGRMCLVSGEPGTEKTTLGVHFLEEGLSDDQANARRRPASANLVR' A
#
# COMPACT_ATOMS: atom_id res chain seq x y z
N MET A 1 -28.94 -13.01 9.73
CA MET A 1 -28.37 -12.00 8.80
C MET A 1 -26.88 -11.92 9.07
N ALA A 2 -26.05 -12.49 8.21
CA ALA A 2 -24.60 -12.40 8.35
C ALA A 2 -24.12 -11.17 7.55
N PHE A 3 -23.61 -10.16 8.25
CA PHE A 3 -22.82 -9.11 7.60
C PHE A 3 -21.47 -9.74 7.28
N THR A 4 -21.28 -10.19 6.04
CA THR A 4 -19.94 -10.56 5.57
C THR A 4 -19.12 -9.28 5.51
N GLY A 5 -18.50 -8.91 6.64
CA GLY A 5 -17.57 -7.80 6.71
C GLY A 5 -16.43 -8.07 5.73
N GLN A 6 -16.46 -7.39 4.59
CA GLN A 6 -15.33 -7.40 3.67
C GLN A 6 -14.15 -6.74 4.39
N ALA A 7 -13.02 -7.46 4.46
CA ALA A 7 -11.80 -6.91 5.01
C ALA A 7 -11.41 -5.66 4.21
N ILE A 8 -11.14 -4.55 4.90
CA ILE A 8 -10.71 -3.31 4.26
C ILE A 8 -9.26 -3.52 3.81
N PRO A 9 -8.95 -3.48 2.50
CA PRO A 9 -7.59 -3.68 2.02
C PRO A 9 -6.70 -2.53 2.51
N GLN A 10 -5.56 -2.88 3.11
CA GLN A 10 -4.54 -1.92 3.52
C GLN A 10 -3.24 -2.10 2.73
N LEU A 11 -2.45 -1.04 2.70
CA LEU A 11 -1.18 -0.90 2.00
C LEU A 11 -0.08 -0.67 3.04
N SER A 12 1.02 -1.39 2.90
CA SER A 12 2.25 -1.12 3.63
C SER A 12 2.85 0.22 3.17
N THR A 13 3.62 0.84 4.07
CA THR A 13 4.43 2.04 3.75
C THR A 13 5.91 1.71 3.64
N GLY A 14 6.29 0.44 3.82
CA GLY A 14 7.68 0.00 3.94
C GLY A 14 8.32 0.31 5.30
N ILE A 15 7.57 0.91 6.24
CA ILE A 15 8.03 1.28 7.58
C ILE A 15 7.25 0.47 8.62
N GLU A 16 7.90 -0.52 9.24
CA GLU A 16 7.27 -1.44 10.20
C GLU A 16 6.59 -0.71 11.37
N GLY A 17 7.31 0.23 12.01
CA GLY A 17 6.75 0.99 13.13
C GLY A 17 5.53 1.82 12.74
N LEU A 18 5.46 2.29 11.50
CA LEU A 18 4.30 3.02 10.99
C LEU A 18 3.13 2.08 10.68
N TYR A 19 3.41 0.89 10.15
CA TYR A 19 2.40 -0.14 9.91
C TYR A 19 1.69 -0.54 11.21
N GLU A 20 2.46 -0.75 12.28
CA GLU A 20 1.92 -1.04 13.62
C GLU A 20 1.10 0.14 14.18
N LEU A 21 1.64 1.36 14.09
CA LEU A 21 0.94 2.58 14.54
C LEU A 21 -0.39 2.80 13.81
N LEU A 22 -0.46 2.45 12.52
CA LEU A 22 -1.65 2.54 11.69
C LEU A 22 -2.56 1.29 11.79
N GLN A 23 -2.19 0.31 12.62
CA GLN A 23 -2.93 -0.94 12.82
C GLN A 23 -3.19 -1.69 11.50
N GLY A 24 -2.14 -1.84 10.69
CA GLY A 24 -2.20 -2.55 9.42
C GLY A 24 -1.99 -1.69 8.17
N GLY A 25 -1.60 -0.41 8.35
CA GLY A 25 -1.18 0.45 7.24
C GLY A 25 -2.28 1.31 6.62
N LEU A 26 -2.01 1.86 5.43
CA LEU A 26 -2.87 2.83 4.78
C LEU A 26 -4.03 2.16 4.05
N VAL A 27 -5.25 2.67 4.20
CA VAL A 27 -6.42 2.11 3.51
C VAL A 27 -6.31 2.31 2.00
N LYS A 28 -6.39 1.23 1.24
CA LYS A 28 -6.32 1.27 -0.23
C LYS A 28 -7.46 2.08 -0.83
N GLY A 29 -7.15 2.94 -1.80
CA GLY A 29 -8.13 3.78 -2.48
C GLY A 29 -8.62 4.98 -1.67
N ARG A 30 -7.92 5.32 -0.57
CA ARG A 30 -8.19 6.52 0.24
C ARG A 30 -7.05 7.52 0.13
N MET A 31 -7.39 8.79 0.29
CA MET A 31 -6.42 9.86 0.41
C MET A 31 -5.89 9.92 1.85
N CYS A 32 -4.58 9.98 2.02
CA CYS A 32 -3.91 10.21 3.30
C CYS A 32 -3.14 11.54 3.23
N LEU A 33 -3.31 12.40 4.23
CA LEU A 33 -2.58 13.65 4.35
C LEU A 33 -1.50 13.50 5.43
N VAL A 34 -0.25 13.71 5.04
CA VAL A 34 0.90 13.74 5.95
C VAL A 34 1.29 15.21 6.16
N SER A 35 1.19 15.69 7.40
CA SER A 35 1.47 17.07 7.78
C SER A 35 2.49 17.14 8.92
N GLY A 36 3.29 18.21 8.93
CA GLY A 36 4.35 18.44 9.91
C GLY A 36 5.24 19.61 9.53
N GLU A 37 6.05 20.09 10.46
CA GLU A 37 7.00 21.21 10.26
C GLU A 37 8.09 20.88 9.21
N PRO A 38 8.76 21.88 8.61
CA PRO A 38 9.93 21.62 7.78
C PRO A 38 10.97 20.77 8.52
N GLY A 39 11.55 19.77 7.85
CA GLY A 39 12.53 18.86 8.46
C GLY A 39 11.94 17.61 9.12
N THR A 40 10.61 17.43 9.22
CA THR A 40 9.99 16.20 9.77
C THR A 40 9.92 15.03 8.79
N GLU A 41 10.82 14.99 7.80
CA GLU A 41 11.02 13.85 6.89
C GLU A 41 9.79 13.36 6.08
N LYS A 42 8.77 14.20 5.88
CA LYS A 42 7.57 13.84 5.08
C LYS A 42 7.92 13.35 3.67
N THR A 43 8.93 13.95 3.05
CA THR A 43 9.43 13.53 1.74
C THR A 43 10.05 12.14 1.79
N THR A 44 10.83 11.83 2.82
CA THR A 44 11.42 10.50 3.05
C THR A 44 10.32 9.45 3.24
N LEU A 45 9.28 9.75 4.02
CA LEU A 45 8.11 8.88 4.15
C LEU A 45 7.44 8.62 2.80
N GLY A 46 7.30 9.64 1.96
CA GLY A 46 6.78 9.49 0.60
C GLY A 46 7.66 8.60 -0.28
N VAL A 47 8.98 8.71 -0.17
CA VAL A 47 9.92 7.84 -0.88
C VAL A 47 9.78 6.38 -0.44
N HIS A 48 9.73 6.11 0.87
CA HIS A 48 9.50 4.75 1.38
C HIS A 48 8.20 4.13 0.85
N PHE A 49 7.11 4.91 0.81
CA PHE A 49 5.84 4.44 0.25
C PHE A 49 5.96 4.10 -1.25
N LEU A 50 6.71 4.88 -2.04
CA LEU A 50 6.94 4.61 -3.46
C LEU A 50 7.82 3.36 -3.66
N GLU A 51 8.90 3.21 -2.88
CA GLU A 51 9.77 2.04 -2.92
C GLU A 51 9.02 0.75 -2.55
N GLU A 52 8.18 0.80 -1.53
CA GLU A 52 7.30 -0.30 -1.14
C GLU A 52 6.31 -0.62 -2.26
N GLY A 53 5.66 0.40 -2.84
CA GLY A 53 4.72 0.21 -3.95
C GLY A 53 5.36 -0.43 -5.19
N LEU A 54 6.63 -0.13 -5.49
CA LEU A 54 7.39 -0.78 -6.56
C LEU A 54 7.70 -2.25 -6.20
N SER A 55 8.08 -2.51 -4.96
CA SER A 55 8.38 -3.86 -4.47
C SER A 55 7.14 -4.76 -4.49
N ASP A 56 5.99 -4.23 -4.07
CA ASP A 56 4.68 -4.88 -4.14
C ASP A 56 4.24 -5.14 -5.58
N ASP A 57 4.44 -4.18 -6.50
CA ASP A 57 4.10 -4.37 -7.91
C ASP A 57 4.96 -5.47 -8.56
N GLN A 58 6.26 -5.55 -8.26
CA GLN A 58 7.10 -6.64 -8.76
C GLN A 58 6.67 -8.01 -8.23
N ALA A 59 6.23 -8.08 -6.98
CA ALA A 59 5.67 -9.31 -6.39
C ALA A 59 4.34 -9.69 -7.05
N ASN A 60 3.51 -8.72 -7.41
CA ASN A 60 2.23 -8.93 -8.06
C ASN A 60 2.35 -9.22 -9.57
N ALA A 61 3.33 -8.62 -10.25
CA ALA A 61 3.61 -8.83 -11.67
C ALA A 61 4.02 -10.28 -11.96
N ARG A 62 4.74 -10.94 -11.03
CA ARG A 62 5.06 -12.38 -11.12
C ARG A 62 3.84 -13.30 -10.91
N ARG A 63 2.75 -12.79 -10.34
CA ARG A 63 1.50 -13.53 -10.12
C ARG A 63 0.46 -13.32 -11.22
N ARG A 64 0.70 -12.44 -12.19
CA ARG A 64 -0.18 -12.36 -13.38
C ARG A 64 -0.05 -13.69 -14.12
N PRO A 65 -1.11 -14.52 -14.18
CA PRO A 65 -1.02 -15.78 -14.87
C PRO A 65 -0.71 -15.49 -16.35
N ALA A 66 0.32 -16.16 -16.88
CA ALA A 66 0.68 -16.14 -18.30
C ALA A 66 -0.44 -16.66 -19.23
N SER A 67 -1.64 -16.90 -18.72
CA SER A 67 -2.84 -17.29 -19.46
C SER A 67 -3.76 -16.12 -19.81
N ALA A 68 -3.33 -14.85 -19.66
CA ALA A 68 -3.96 -13.75 -20.40
C ALA A 68 -3.52 -13.81 -21.88
N ASN A 69 -3.78 -14.96 -22.50
CA ASN A 69 -3.58 -15.20 -23.91
C ASN A 69 -4.90 -14.84 -24.61
N LEU A 70 -4.79 -14.02 -25.66
CA LEU A 70 -5.68 -14.05 -26.81
C LEU A 70 -7.15 -13.66 -26.58
N VAL A 71 -7.44 -12.35 -26.60
CA VAL A 71 -8.61 -11.86 -27.32
C VAL A 71 -8.10 -10.86 -28.36
N ARG A 72 -7.94 -11.40 -29.58
CA ARG A 72 -7.73 -10.79 -30.91
C ARG A 72 -7.15 -9.38 -30.99
#